data_AF-A0A4Z0BSK2-F1
#
_entry.id   AF-A0A4Z0BSK2-F1
#
_cell.length_a   1.000
_cell.length_b   1.000
_cell.length_c   1.000
_cell.angle_alpha   90.00
_cell.angle_beta   90.00
_cell.angle_gamma   90.00
#
_symmetry.space_group_name_H-M   'P 1'
#
loop_
_entity.id
_entity.type
_entity.pdbx_description
1 polymer ?
#
loop_
_entity_poly.entity_id
_entity_poly.type
_entity_poly.pdbx_seq_one_letter_code
_entity_poly.pdbx_strand_id
1 'polypeptide(L)'
;MTHHLTRRGLLAALPALALLAACATPSQSPQFPPIVFVHGNGDSAALWQTTLWRFESNGWPRDRLHAIDVPYPLARSDDAKPQPGRTSTAEHMAALKAEVEKALAASGASQVVLVGNSRGGNAIRNYIQNGGGAAVVSHAILGGTPNHGVYAIKGYNEGSEFSGTGPFLTALNAPKNLAGDEVTGPVKWMTIRSDNNDKFAQPEGRWVGLAGKPTGVDTDGPALKGATNVVIPRIDHRETSFSPAAFDATWRFITGRSPATARIEPEARPQLSGRIFGSGVASNDPRSGDFSNNLPVAGAQVAIHAVDPQTGERRATAWQQTVGADGRWGPFTADPATPYEFVVSAPGYATTHIYRSPFPRGSEVVHLRPERIAQADRDAAALVTMSRPRGYLDPARDRMSLDGKPPQGVPPGAGVASAKLKLAEAAQRPVVAEFNGERVVGRPWPAAQGHVTVLELTY
;
A
#
# COMPACT_ATOMS: atom_id res chain seq x y z
N MET A 1 -31.43 -11.64 -96.39
CA MET A 1 -31.46 -13.08 -96.03
C MET A 1 -31.58 -13.15 -94.51
N THR A 2 -32.81 -13.24 -94.00
CA THR A 2 -33.46 -14.49 -93.52
C THR A 2 -33.04 -14.87 -92.09
N HIS A 3 -34.06 -14.97 -91.24
CA HIS A 3 -34.09 -15.44 -89.86
C HIS A 3 -33.33 -16.76 -89.61
N HIS A 4 -32.87 -17.01 -88.38
CA HIS A 4 -33.48 -18.01 -87.48
C HIS A 4 -32.85 -18.02 -86.06
N LEU A 5 -33.71 -18.40 -85.10
CA LEU A 5 -33.55 -18.56 -83.65
C LEU A 5 -32.45 -19.59 -83.28
N THR A 6 -31.96 -19.78 -82.05
CA THR A 6 -32.69 -20.10 -80.80
C THR A 6 -31.77 -20.14 -79.56
N ARG A 7 -32.41 -19.89 -78.41
CA ARG A 7 -32.08 -20.29 -77.03
C ARG A 7 -31.34 -21.65 -76.92
N ARG A 8 -30.27 -21.68 -76.10
CA ARG A 8 -30.02 -22.73 -75.08
C ARG A 8 -29.03 -22.21 -74.05
N GLY A 9 -29.34 -22.52 -72.80
CA GLY A 9 -28.95 -21.74 -71.64
C GLY A 9 -27.53 -21.97 -71.12
N LEU A 10 -27.12 -21.02 -70.30
CA LEU A 10 -26.26 -21.23 -69.15
C LEU A 10 -26.66 -20.20 -68.09
N LEU A 11 -27.62 -20.64 -67.28
CA LEU A 11 -27.87 -20.11 -65.94
C LEU A 11 -26.67 -20.48 -65.05
N ALA A 12 -26.46 -19.60 -64.06
CA ALA A 12 -25.68 -19.80 -62.83
C ALA A 12 -24.17 -19.55 -62.90
N ALA A 13 -23.77 -18.32 -62.57
CA ALA A 13 -22.73 -18.08 -61.56
C ALA A 13 -22.75 -16.61 -61.07
N LEU A 14 -23.08 -16.46 -59.78
CA LEU A 14 -22.62 -15.43 -58.84
C LEU A 14 -23.22 -14.00 -58.88
N PRO A 15 -24.14 -13.70 -57.95
CA PRO A 15 -24.13 -12.44 -57.20
C PRO A 15 -23.79 -12.76 -55.74
N ALA A 16 -22.53 -12.67 -55.34
CA ALA A 16 -22.14 -12.81 -53.93
C ALA A 16 -20.88 -12.00 -53.62
N LEU A 17 -20.98 -10.67 -53.70
CA LEU A 17 -19.91 -9.75 -53.31
C LEU A 17 -20.38 -8.64 -52.35
N ALA A 18 -21.46 -8.88 -51.61
CA ALA A 18 -22.05 -7.86 -50.73
C ALA A 18 -22.34 -8.33 -49.29
N LEU A 19 -21.52 -9.20 -48.69
CA LEU A 19 -21.73 -9.65 -47.29
C LEU A 19 -20.47 -9.82 -46.40
N LEU A 20 -19.31 -9.25 -46.75
CA LEU A 20 -18.09 -9.35 -45.90
C LEU A 20 -17.82 -8.14 -44.99
N ALA A 21 -18.78 -7.22 -44.82
CA ALA A 21 -18.62 -6.04 -43.95
C ALA A 21 -19.42 -6.14 -42.63
N ALA A 22 -19.49 -7.33 -42.03
CA ALA A 22 -20.09 -7.52 -40.72
C ALA A 22 -19.09 -8.17 -39.74
N CYS A 23 -18.93 -7.53 -38.59
CA CYS A 23 -18.25 -8.00 -37.38
C CYS A 23 -16.72 -7.83 -37.30
N ALA A 24 -16.21 -6.64 -37.64
CA ALA A 24 -15.12 -6.09 -36.83
C ALA A 24 -15.76 -5.32 -35.66
N THR A 25 -16.17 -6.01 -34.59
CA THR A 25 -16.25 -5.34 -33.29
C THR A 25 -14.86 -4.77 -33.05
N PRO A 26 -14.70 -3.46 -32.76
CA PRO A 26 -13.44 -3.00 -32.23
C PRO A 26 -13.15 -3.92 -31.05
N SER A 27 -12.01 -4.60 -31.06
CA SER A 27 -11.42 -5.05 -29.81
C SER A 27 -11.32 -3.79 -28.98
N GLN A 28 -12.28 -3.59 -28.06
CA GLN A 28 -12.16 -2.61 -27.01
C GLN A 28 -10.93 -3.12 -26.26
N SER A 29 -9.77 -2.53 -26.58
CA SER A 29 -8.57 -2.75 -25.81
C SER A 29 -8.99 -2.56 -24.35
N PRO A 30 -8.67 -3.49 -23.44
CA PRO A 30 -9.16 -3.42 -22.08
C PRO A 30 -8.90 -2.01 -21.56
N GLN A 31 -9.97 -1.27 -21.32
CA GLN A 31 -9.85 0.10 -20.87
C GLN A 31 -9.39 -0.01 -19.43
N PHE A 32 -8.10 0.26 -19.20
CA PHE A 32 -7.52 0.29 -17.87
C PHE A 32 -7.74 1.69 -17.29
N PRO A 33 -8.75 1.91 -16.43
CA PRO A 33 -8.94 3.21 -15.81
C PRO A 33 -7.73 3.54 -14.91
N PRO A 34 -7.45 4.82 -14.67
CA PRO A 34 -6.53 5.20 -13.60
C PRO A 34 -7.01 4.61 -12.27
N ILE A 35 -6.08 4.01 -11.53
CA ILE A 35 -6.31 3.58 -10.15
C ILE A 35 -5.54 4.52 -9.22
N VAL A 36 -6.23 5.08 -8.23
CA VAL A 36 -5.61 5.83 -7.14
C VAL A 36 -5.62 4.98 -5.87
N PHE A 37 -4.43 4.73 -5.32
CA PHE A 37 -4.19 3.94 -4.12
C PHE A 37 -3.92 4.84 -2.90
N VAL A 38 -4.66 4.62 -1.81
CA VAL A 38 -4.67 5.49 -0.61
C VAL A 38 -4.23 4.68 0.61
N HIS A 39 -3.08 5.03 1.18
CA HIS A 39 -2.50 4.30 2.32
C HIS A 39 -3.25 4.54 3.64
N GLY A 40 -2.91 3.72 4.64
CA GLY A 40 -3.45 3.80 6.01
C GLY A 40 -2.84 4.91 6.87
N ASN A 41 -3.26 4.94 8.14
CA ASN A 41 -2.80 5.91 9.12
C ASN A 41 -1.30 5.70 9.43
N GLY A 42 -0.47 6.72 9.20
CA GLY A 42 0.97 6.64 9.46
C GLY A 42 1.82 5.99 8.36
N ASP A 43 1.19 5.55 7.26
CA ASP A 43 1.84 4.85 6.14
C ASP A 43 2.19 5.82 4.97
N SER A 44 2.65 5.25 3.85
CA SER A 44 3.01 5.93 2.59
C SER A 44 2.67 5.09 1.37
N ALA A 45 2.82 5.66 0.17
CA ALA A 45 2.66 4.97 -1.11
C ALA A 45 3.50 3.69 -1.24
N ALA A 46 4.65 3.61 -0.57
CA ALA A 46 5.55 2.44 -0.60
C ALA A 46 4.87 1.11 -0.25
N LEU A 47 3.82 1.11 0.58
CA LEU A 47 3.12 -0.13 0.92
C LEU A 47 2.43 -0.75 -0.30
N TRP A 48 2.04 0.06 -1.28
CA TRP A 48 1.40 -0.41 -2.52
C TRP A 48 2.36 -1.08 -3.51
N GLN A 49 3.68 -1.04 -3.29
CA GLN A 49 4.68 -1.54 -4.24
C GLN A 49 4.34 -2.91 -4.85
N THR A 50 4.03 -3.92 -4.02
CA THR A 50 3.73 -5.27 -4.51
C THR A 50 2.37 -5.35 -5.20
N THR A 51 1.39 -4.55 -4.78
CA THR A 51 0.10 -4.42 -5.46
C THR A 51 0.28 -3.83 -6.85
N LEU A 52 1.05 -2.74 -6.99
CA LEU A 52 1.38 -2.11 -8.28
C LEU A 52 2.04 -3.13 -9.22
N TRP A 53 3.04 -3.85 -8.74
CA TRP A 53 3.71 -4.89 -9.51
C TRP A 53 2.78 -6.00 -9.98
N ARG A 54 1.80 -6.42 -9.17
CA ARG A 54 0.80 -7.42 -9.58
C ARG A 54 -0.11 -6.87 -10.67
N PHE A 55 -0.54 -5.60 -10.59
CA PHE A 55 -1.30 -4.95 -11.67
C PHE A 55 -0.49 -4.86 -12.97
N GLU A 56 0.77 -4.41 -12.90
CA GLU A 56 1.67 -4.32 -14.06
C GLU A 56 1.95 -5.70 -14.69
N SER A 57 2.11 -6.73 -13.85
CA SER A 57 2.32 -8.12 -14.31
C SER A 57 1.11 -8.69 -15.07
N ASN A 58 -0.06 -8.06 -14.94
CA ASN A 58 -1.27 -8.40 -15.67
C ASN A 58 -1.63 -7.37 -16.77
N GLY A 59 -0.68 -6.49 -17.11
CA GLY A 59 -0.80 -5.57 -18.24
C GLY A 59 -1.42 -4.20 -17.92
N TRP A 60 -1.67 -3.88 -16.64
CA TRP A 60 -2.11 -2.52 -16.29
C TRP A 60 -0.98 -1.52 -16.55
N PRO A 61 -1.20 -0.43 -17.31
CA PRO A 61 -0.15 0.55 -17.59
C PRO A 61 0.33 1.25 -16.32
N ARG A 62 1.66 1.36 -16.15
CA ARG A 62 2.28 1.99 -14.96
C ARG A 62 1.84 3.44 -14.76
N ASP A 63 1.68 4.19 -15.85
CA ASP A 63 1.21 5.58 -15.86
C ASP A 63 -0.26 5.75 -15.45
N ARG A 64 -1.00 4.64 -15.27
CA ARG A 64 -2.38 4.61 -14.76
C ARG A 64 -2.47 4.17 -13.29
N LEU A 65 -1.35 3.89 -12.64
CA LEU A 65 -1.32 3.42 -11.25
C LEU A 65 -0.72 4.49 -10.34
N HIS A 66 -1.56 5.16 -9.55
CA HIS A 66 -1.18 6.32 -8.75
C HIS A 66 -1.29 6.00 -7.27
N ALA A 67 -0.16 5.84 -6.56
CA ALA A 67 -0.18 5.71 -5.10
C ALA A 67 0.18 7.06 -4.46
N ILE A 68 -0.69 7.58 -3.59
CA ILE A 68 -0.48 8.90 -2.98
C ILE A 68 0.39 8.83 -1.74
N ASP A 69 1.14 9.90 -1.48
CA ASP A 69 1.76 10.16 -0.18
C ASP A 69 1.06 11.34 0.47
N VAL A 70 0.33 11.09 1.56
CA VAL A 70 -0.25 12.17 2.37
C VAL A 70 0.86 12.75 3.25
N PRO A 71 1.19 14.05 3.17
CA PRO A 71 2.36 14.62 3.85
C PRO A 71 2.42 14.35 5.35
N TYR A 72 1.27 14.43 6.02
CA TYR A 72 1.11 14.04 7.42
C TYR A 72 0.07 12.93 7.51
N PRO A 73 0.50 11.65 7.49
CA PRO A 73 -0.39 10.51 7.31
C PRO A 73 -1.16 10.12 8.57
N LEU A 74 -0.86 10.74 9.72
CA LEU A 74 -1.53 10.49 11.00
C LEU A 74 -2.79 11.34 11.16
N ALA A 75 -3.87 10.71 11.64
CA ALA A 75 -5.11 11.37 12.01
C ALA A 75 -4.95 12.20 13.29
N ARG A 76 -5.64 13.35 13.34
CA ARG A 76 -5.80 14.13 14.57
C ARG A 76 -6.50 13.30 15.64
N SER A 77 -6.15 13.52 16.91
CA SER A 77 -6.83 12.90 18.05
C SER A 77 -8.28 13.37 18.17
N ASP A 78 -8.55 14.61 17.77
CA ASP A 78 -9.86 15.22 17.64
C ASP A 78 -9.86 15.97 16.31
N ASP A 79 -10.69 15.54 15.36
CA ASP A 79 -10.67 16.00 13.97
C ASP A 79 -10.86 17.52 13.85
N ALA A 80 -11.69 18.09 14.74
CA ALA A 80 -12.01 19.50 14.78
C ALA A 80 -10.89 20.37 15.39
N LYS A 81 -9.91 19.77 16.07
CA LYS A 81 -8.83 20.49 16.74
C LYS A 81 -7.53 20.37 15.94
N PRO A 82 -6.92 21.48 15.50
CA PRO A 82 -5.61 21.44 14.86
C PRO A 82 -4.58 20.69 15.73
N GLN A 83 -3.82 19.81 15.10
CA GLN A 83 -2.73 19.07 15.76
C GLN A 83 -1.52 19.03 14.83
N PRO A 84 -0.37 19.60 15.23
CA PRO A 84 0.84 19.59 14.41
C PRO A 84 1.25 18.18 13.99
N GLY A 85 1.70 18.06 12.73
CA GLY A 85 2.16 16.78 12.18
C GLY A 85 1.04 15.79 11.84
N ARG A 86 -0.23 16.22 11.86
CA ARG A 86 -1.42 15.37 11.63
C ARG A 86 -2.45 16.05 10.73
N THR A 87 -3.23 15.26 10.01
CA THR A 87 -4.29 15.74 9.10
C THR A 87 -5.69 15.44 9.61
N SER A 88 -6.63 16.34 9.36
CA SER A 88 -8.06 16.08 9.51
C SER A 88 -8.62 15.19 8.40
N THR A 89 -9.87 14.76 8.56
CA THR A 89 -10.66 14.08 7.53
C THR A 89 -10.82 14.93 6.27
N ALA A 90 -10.98 16.25 6.44
CA ALA A 90 -11.10 17.20 5.33
C ALA A 90 -9.78 17.38 4.56
N GLU A 91 -8.65 17.50 5.27
CA GLU A 91 -7.33 17.63 4.66
C GLU A 91 -6.93 16.36 3.91
N HIS A 92 -7.21 15.18 4.48
CA HIS A 92 -6.95 13.90 3.82
C HIS A 92 -7.83 13.71 2.58
N MET A 93 -9.11 14.06 2.65
CA MET A 93 -10.02 14.07 1.49
C MET A 93 -9.53 15.02 0.38
N ALA A 94 -9.07 16.23 0.74
CA ALA A 94 -8.56 17.19 -0.22
C ALA A 94 -7.30 16.68 -0.94
N ALA A 95 -6.38 16.01 -0.21
CA ALA A 95 -5.22 15.38 -0.81
C ALA A 95 -5.60 14.28 -1.82
N LEU A 96 -6.59 13.44 -1.48
CA LEU A 96 -7.13 12.44 -2.40
C LEU A 96 -7.76 13.10 -3.64
N LYS A 97 -8.61 14.10 -3.44
CA LYS A 97 -9.27 14.83 -4.54
C LYS A 97 -8.27 15.40 -5.53
N ALA A 98 -7.18 16.00 -5.04
CA ALA A 98 -6.13 16.56 -5.88
C ALA A 98 -5.43 15.48 -6.75
N GLU A 99 -5.14 14.30 -6.18
CA GLU A 99 -4.57 13.22 -7.01
C GLU A 99 -5.58 12.68 -8.02
N VAL A 100 -6.86 12.55 -7.66
CA VAL A 100 -7.91 12.11 -8.61
C VAL A 100 -7.98 13.06 -9.80
N GLU A 101 -7.99 14.37 -9.56
CA GLU A 101 -8.01 15.38 -10.63
C GLU A 101 -6.77 15.29 -11.51
N LYS A 102 -5.59 15.12 -10.92
CA LYS A 102 -4.33 14.91 -11.64
C LYS A 102 -4.34 13.63 -12.47
N ALA A 103 -4.84 12.53 -11.93
CA ALA A 103 -4.93 11.25 -12.61
C ALA A 103 -5.92 11.32 -13.79
N LEU A 104 -7.08 11.95 -13.62
CA LEU A 104 -8.03 12.17 -14.72
C LEU A 104 -7.41 13.05 -15.82
N ALA A 105 -6.78 14.16 -15.44
CA ALA A 105 -6.15 15.09 -16.38
C ALA A 105 -5.01 14.46 -17.18
N ALA A 106 -4.10 13.72 -16.52
CA ALA A 106 -2.97 13.07 -17.18
C ALA A 106 -3.38 11.96 -18.15
N SER A 107 -4.52 11.33 -17.87
CA SER A 107 -4.93 10.07 -18.48
C SER A 107 -6.03 10.23 -19.53
N GLY A 108 -6.74 11.37 -19.51
CA GLY A 108 -7.91 11.65 -20.34
C GLY A 108 -9.15 10.81 -20.00
N ALA A 109 -9.10 10.02 -18.91
CA ALA A 109 -10.23 9.21 -18.48
C ALA A 109 -11.33 10.07 -17.85
N SER A 110 -12.59 9.63 -17.96
CA SER A 110 -13.73 10.26 -17.30
C SER A 110 -13.97 9.76 -15.88
N GLN A 111 -13.42 8.60 -15.53
CA GLN A 111 -13.56 7.99 -14.21
C GLN A 111 -12.25 7.37 -13.72
N VAL A 112 -12.12 7.27 -12.40
CA VAL A 112 -11.05 6.56 -11.70
C VAL A 112 -11.59 5.35 -10.92
N VAL A 113 -10.68 4.46 -10.53
CA VAL A 113 -10.88 3.48 -9.47
C VAL A 113 -10.14 3.93 -8.23
N LEU A 114 -10.74 3.80 -7.05
CA LEU A 114 -10.11 4.11 -5.78
C LEU A 114 -9.91 2.84 -4.96
N VAL A 115 -8.69 2.63 -4.46
CA VAL A 115 -8.33 1.51 -3.59
C VAL A 115 -7.72 2.07 -2.31
N GLY A 116 -8.33 1.80 -1.16
CA GLY A 116 -7.87 2.31 0.13
C GLY A 116 -7.57 1.19 1.11
N ASN A 117 -6.52 1.37 1.91
CA ASN A 117 -6.27 0.55 3.10
C ASN A 117 -6.56 1.36 4.36
N SER A 118 -7.20 0.75 5.36
CA SER A 118 -7.35 1.36 6.69
C SER A 118 -7.96 2.77 6.60
N ARG A 119 -7.33 3.77 7.23
CA ARG A 119 -7.68 5.20 7.14
C ARG A 119 -7.90 5.70 5.71
N GLY A 120 -7.17 5.19 4.73
CA GLY A 120 -7.32 5.60 3.33
C GLY A 120 -8.72 5.33 2.77
N GLY A 121 -9.41 4.29 3.27
CA GLY A 121 -10.80 4.04 2.91
C GLY A 121 -11.77 5.09 3.45
N ASN A 122 -11.51 5.66 4.64
CA ASN A 122 -12.30 6.77 5.17
C ASN A 122 -12.17 8.03 4.28
N ALA A 123 -10.97 8.29 3.76
CA ALA A 123 -10.77 9.38 2.80
C ALA A 123 -11.54 9.17 1.49
N ILE A 124 -11.56 7.92 0.98
CA ILE A 124 -12.35 7.55 -0.21
C ILE A 124 -13.84 7.76 0.03
N ARG A 125 -14.37 7.28 1.16
CA ARG A 125 -15.79 7.46 1.52
C ARG A 125 -16.15 8.93 1.63
N ASN A 126 -15.32 9.72 2.32
CA ASN A 126 -15.51 11.16 2.46
C ASN A 126 -15.47 11.87 1.10
N TYR A 127 -14.51 11.52 0.23
CA TYR A 127 -14.39 12.12 -1.10
C TYR A 127 -15.62 11.82 -1.97
N ILE A 128 -16.10 10.57 -1.97
CA ILE A 128 -17.26 10.20 -2.77
C ILE A 128 -18.52 10.91 -2.27
N GLN A 129 -18.74 10.93 -0.95
CA GLN A 129 -19.95 11.52 -0.35
C GLN A 129 -19.94 13.05 -0.36
N ASN A 130 -18.82 13.67 -0.01
CA ASN A 130 -18.73 15.11 0.28
C ASN A 130 -17.80 15.88 -0.68
N GLY A 131 -16.84 15.20 -1.32
CA GLY A 131 -15.82 15.82 -2.18
C GLY A 131 -16.14 15.82 -3.67
N GLY A 132 -17.34 15.40 -4.06
CA GLY A 132 -17.79 15.29 -5.45
C GLY A 132 -17.34 14.01 -6.18
N GLY A 133 -16.73 13.06 -5.47
CA GLY A 133 -16.22 11.82 -6.08
C GLY A 133 -17.31 10.94 -6.71
N ALA A 134 -18.58 11.05 -6.29
CA ALA A 134 -19.69 10.29 -6.87
C ALA A 134 -19.83 10.44 -8.40
N ALA A 135 -19.39 11.58 -8.98
CA ALA A 135 -19.46 11.82 -10.41
C ALA A 135 -18.32 11.16 -11.21
N VAL A 136 -17.18 10.88 -10.58
CA VAL A 136 -15.93 10.52 -11.27
C VAL A 136 -15.32 9.21 -10.78
N VAL A 137 -15.91 8.55 -9.78
CA VAL A 137 -15.43 7.25 -9.29
C VAL A 137 -16.29 6.13 -9.88
N SER A 138 -15.65 5.16 -10.52
CA SER A 138 -16.32 3.97 -11.04
C SER A 138 -16.43 2.86 -9.99
N HIS A 139 -15.34 2.63 -9.25
CA HIS A 139 -15.22 1.58 -8.24
C HIS A 139 -14.49 2.13 -7.01
N ALA A 140 -14.95 1.74 -5.83
CA ALA A 140 -14.31 2.01 -4.55
C ALA A 140 -14.07 0.68 -3.82
N ILE A 141 -12.79 0.38 -3.54
CA ILE A 141 -12.34 -0.84 -2.89
C ILE A 141 -11.68 -0.50 -1.57
N LEU A 142 -12.24 -0.99 -0.46
CA LEU A 142 -11.87 -0.62 0.90
C LEU A 142 -11.34 -1.84 1.67
N GLY A 143 -10.02 -1.94 1.86
CA GLY A 143 -9.40 -3.01 2.65
C GLY A 143 -9.22 -2.61 4.11
N GLY A 144 -9.76 -3.40 5.05
CA GLY A 144 -9.57 -3.21 6.50
C GLY A 144 -9.96 -1.81 6.98
N THR A 145 -10.85 -1.13 6.24
CA THR A 145 -11.22 0.25 6.55
C THR A 145 -12.07 0.24 7.82
N PRO A 146 -11.79 1.11 8.82
CA PRO A 146 -12.59 1.19 10.03
C PRO A 146 -13.92 1.90 9.75
N ASN A 147 -14.76 1.28 8.91
CA ASN A 147 -16.01 1.82 8.39
C ASN A 147 -17.04 2.10 9.50
N HIS A 148 -17.01 1.28 10.55
CA HIS A 148 -17.79 1.46 11.78
C HIS A 148 -16.93 1.88 12.98
N GLY A 149 -15.71 2.34 12.72
CA GLY A 149 -14.73 2.74 13.72
C GLY A 149 -13.84 1.61 14.19
N VAL A 150 -12.82 1.97 14.98
CA VAL A 150 -12.00 1.00 15.74
C VAL A 150 -12.53 0.81 17.17
N TYR A 151 -13.49 1.65 17.54
CA TYR A 151 -14.38 1.55 18.68
C TYR A 151 -15.66 2.34 18.39
N ALA A 152 -16.78 1.96 19.00
CA ALA A 152 -18.07 2.63 18.94
C ALA A 152 -18.64 2.73 20.38
N ILE A 153 -18.02 3.58 21.20
CA ILE A 153 -18.32 3.74 22.62
C ILE A 153 -18.82 5.16 22.85
N LYS A 154 -20.10 5.29 23.22
CA LYS A 154 -20.72 6.59 23.47
C LYS A 154 -19.96 7.38 24.55
N GLY A 155 -19.63 8.63 24.23
CA GLY A 155 -18.89 9.54 25.12
C GLY A 155 -17.39 9.28 25.23
N TYR A 156 -16.83 8.31 24.49
CA TYR A 156 -15.39 8.03 24.48
C TYR A 156 -14.75 8.52 23.17
N ASN A 157 -13.92 9.56 23.26
CA ASN A 157 -13.11 10.09 22.15
C ASN A 157 -13.90 10.27 20.83
N GLU A 158 -15.12 10.80 20.91
CA GLU A 158 -16.02 10.94 19.75
C GLU A 158 -15.56 11.97 18.71
N GLY A 159 -14.61 12.84 19.06
CA GLY A 159 -13.94 13.73 18.11
C GLY A 159 -12.97 13.00 17.16
N SER A 160 -12.57 11.76 17.46
CA SER A 160 -11.70 10.96 16.60
C SER A 160 -12.43 10.51 15.34
N GLU A 161 -11.78 10.58 14.18
CA GLU A 161 -12.30 10.02 12.92
C GLU A 161 -12.43 8.48 12.94
N PHE A 162 -11.87 7.82 13.96
CA PHE A 162 -11.99 6.37 14.18
C PHE A 162 -13.09 5.99 15.17
N SER A 163 -13.85 6.95 15.70
CA SER A 163 -14.98 6.66 16.59
C SER A 163 -16.25 6.37 15.78
N GLY A 164 -16.78 5.16 15.92
CA GLY A 164 -18.04 4.75 15.28
C GLY A 164 -19.25 5.53 15.76
N THR A 165 -19.23 6.08 16.97
CA THR A 165 -20.27 6.99 17.49
C THR A 165 -19.95 8.46 17.23
N GLY A 166 -18.79 8.75 16.64
CA GLY A 166 -18.39 10.10 16.27
C GLY A 166 -19.21 10.67 15.10
N PRO A 167 -19.26 12.00 14.95
CA PRO A 167 -20.05 12.66 13.92
C PRO A 167 -19.61 12.29 12.50
N PHE A 168 -18.31 12.08 12.29
CA PHE A 168 -17.75 11.71 10.98
C PHE A 168 -18.30 10.37 10.47
N LEU A 169 -18.13 9.30 11.24
CA LEU A 169 -18.61 7.97 10.84
C LEU A 169 -20.13 7.85 10.88
N THR A 170 -20.80 8.52 11.82
CA THR A 170 -22.27 8.60 11.82
C THR A 170 -22.81 9.20 10.52
N ALA A 171 -22.20 10.29 10.03
CA ALA A 171 -22.60 10.91 8.77
C ALA A 171 -22.28 10.06 7.54
N LEU A 172 -21.14 9.36 7.54
CA LEU A 172 -20.77 8.45 6.45
C LEU A 172 -21.67 7.20 6.41
N ASN A 173 -22.08 6.66 7.55
CA ASN A 173 -22.90 5.45 7.67
C ASN A 173 -24.41 5.73 7.57
N ALA A 174 -24.83 7.00 7.52
CA ALA A 174 -26.24 7.35 7.31
C ALA A 174 -26.77 6.73 6.00
N PRO A 175 -27.99 6.16 5.98
CA PRO A 175 -28.61 5.57 4.79
C PRO A 175 -28.56 6.47 3.55
N LYS A 176 -28.11 5.91 2.42
CA LYS A 176 -28.02 6.59 1.11
C LYS A 176 -29.23 6.35 0.22
N ASN A 177 -30.07 5.37 0.57
CA ASN A 177 -31.28 5.01 -0.16
C ASN A 177 -32.32 4.35 0.78
N LEU A 178 -33.49 4.03 0.23
CA LEU A 178 -34.58 3.39 0.97
C LEU A 178 -34.26 1.97 1.47
N ALA A 179 -33.30 1.28 0.84
CA ALA A 179 -32.85 -0.03 1.32
C ALA A 179 -31.97 0.07 2.57
N GLY A 180 -31.55 1.28 2.95
CA GLY A 180 -30.67 1.53 4.08
C GLY A 180 -29.21 1.25 3.77
N ASP A 181 -28.80 1.31 2.49
CA ASP A 181 -27.41 1.10 2.11
C ASP A 181 -26.53 2.25 2.61
N GLU A 182 -25.30 1.93 3.00
CA GLU A 182 -24.32 2.90 3.49
C GLU A 182 -23.47 3.50 2.37
N VAL A 183 -23.63 2.97 1.16
CA VAL A 183 -22.81 3.31 0.00
C VAL A 183 -23.62 4.03 -1.06
N THR A 184 -23.02 5.01 -1.72
CA THR A 184 -23.67 5.84 -2.74
C THR A 184 -23.58 5.21 -4.12
N GLY A 185 -24.70 5.17 -4.87
CA GLY A 185 -24.68 4.93 -6.31
C GLY A 185 -24.29 6.19 -7.11
N PRO A 186 -23.80 6.06 -8.36
CA PRO A 186 -23.66 4.83 -9.15
C PRO A 186 -22.34 4.07 -8.92
N VAL A 187 -21.51 4.51 -7.96
CA VAL A 187 -20.22 3.88 -7.66
C VAL A 187 -20.42 2.41 -7.24
N LYS A 188 -19.55 1.52 -7.73
CA LYS A 188 -19.53 0.11 -7.27
C LYS A 188 -18.60 -0.04 -6.07
N TRP A 189 -19.10 -0.64 -5.00
CA TRP A 189 -18.37 -0.74 -3.75
C TRP A 189 -17.98 -2.18 -3.43
N MET A 190 -16.73 -2.36 -3.02
CA MET A 190 -16.25 -3.58 -2.40
C MET A 190 -15.53 -3.25 -1.10
N THR A 191 -15.81 -4.04 -0.06
CA THR A 191 -14.96 -4.08 1.14
C THR A 191 -14.19 -5.41 1.13
N ILE A 192 -12.96 -5.38 1.62
CA ILE A 192 -12.17 -6.57 1.89
C ILE A 192 -11.85 -6.55 3.39
N ARG A 193 -12.33 -7.55 4.11
CA ARG A 193 -12.06 -7.71 5.54
C ARG A 193 -11.34 -9.01 5.83
N SER A 194 -10.57 -8.98 6.92
CA SER A 194 -10.09 -10.19 7.57
C SER A 194 -11.29 -10.98 8.11
N ASP A 195 -11.16 -12.30 8.17
CA ASP A 195 -12.10 -13.13 8.93
C ASP A 195 -12.10 -12.77 10.42
N ASN A 196 -10.92 -12.66 11.04
CA ASN A 196 -10.79 -12.35 12.47
C ASN A 196 -9.44 -11.76 12.93
N ASN A 197 -8.45 -11.56 12.05
CA ASN A 197 -7.09 -11.13 12.41
C ASN A 197 -6.78 -9.65 12.11
N ASP A 198 -7.81 -8.83 11.93
CA ASP A 198 -7.66 -7.38 11.83
C ASP A 198 -7.67 -6.74 13.22
N LYS A 199 -6.54 -6.20 13.67
CA LYS A 199 -6.41 -5.64 15.02
C LYS A 199 -7.29 -4.43 15.31
N PHE A 200 -7.80 -3.75 14.28
CA PHE A 200 -8.65 -2.58 14.40
C PHE A 200 -10.15 -2.91 14.23
N ALA A 201 -10.48 -4.18 14.01
CA ALA A 201 -11.85 -4.70 13.94
C ALA A 201 -11.99 -5.88 14.92
N GLN A 202 -11.96 -5.58 16.21
CA GLN A 202 -11.98 -6.57 17.30
C GLN A 202 -13.04 -6.20 18.34
N PRO A 203 -13.78 -7.17 18.90
CA PRO A 203 -14.73 -6.94 19.98
C PRO A 203 -14.09 -6.46 21.28
N GLU A 204 -12.82 -6.80 21.48
CA GLU A 204 -12.04 -6.43 22.66
C GLU A 204 -10.90 -5.46 22.26
N GLY A 205 -10.68 -4.46 23.13
CA GLY A 205 -9.90 -3.28 22.82
C GLY A 205 -8.38 -3.37 23.00
N ARG A 206 -7.78 -4.56 23.16
CA ARG A 206 -6.34 -4.69 23.43
C ARG A 206 -5.44 -3.98 22.43
N TRP A 207 -5.81 -3.98 21.16
CA TRP A 207 -5.00 -3.43 20.07
C TRP A 207 -5.19 -1.93 19.85
N VAL A 208 -6.18 -1.34 20.51
CA VAL A 208 -6.53 0.08 20.43
C VAL A 208 -6.35 0.81 21.77
N GLY A 209 -5.55 0.23 22.68
CA GLY A 209 -5.25 0.83 23.98
C GLY A 209 -6.39 0.73 25.01
N LEU A 210 -7.34 -0.17 24.79
CA LEU A 210 -8.52 -0.41 25.62
C LEU A 210 -8.55 -1.86 26.13
N ALA A 211 -7.40 -2.39 26.54
CA ALA A 211 -7.27 -3.77 26.99
C ALA A 211 -8.30 -4.11 28.11
N GLY A 212 -8.99 -5.24 27.94
CA GLY A 212 -10.05 -5.73 28.82
C GLY A 212 -11.40 -5.04 28.63
N LYS A 213 -11.55 -4.10 27.69
CA LYS A 213 -12.80 -3.36 27.46
C LYS A 213 -13.42 -3.71 26.11
N PRO A 214 -14.76 -3.75 26.02
CA PRO A 214 -15.43 -3.90 24.73
C PRO A 214 -15.20 -2.66 23.87
N THR A 215 -14.95 -2.85 22.58
CA THR A 215 -14.82 -1.76 21.61
C THR A 215 -16.16 -1.28 21.09
N GLY A 216 -17.21 -2.12 21.13
CA GLY A 216 -18.49 -1.84 20.45
C GLY A 216 -18.46 -2.05 18.94
N VAL A 217 -17.36 -2.59 18.39
CA VAL A 217 -17.25 -3.07 17.01
C VAL A 217 -16.82 -4.54 17.02
N ASP A 218 -16.89 -5.24 15.90
CA ASP A 218 -16.43 -6.63 15.79
C ASP A 218 -15.72 -6.87 14.45
N THR A 219 -15.48 -8.13 14.12
CA THR A 219 -14.80 -8.55 12.89
C THR A 219 -15.57 -8.17 11.61
N ASP A 220 -16.88 -7.90 11.71
CA ASP A 220 -17.71 -7.41 10.59
C ASP A 220 -17.66 -5.88 10.45
N GLY A 221 -17.07 -5.15 11.41
CA GLY A 221 -16.97 -3.68 11.40
C GLY A 221 -16.45 -3.04 10.10
N PRO A 222 -15.54 -3.67 9.33
CA PRO A 222 -15.12 -3.15 8.03
C PRO A 222 -16.12 -3.35 6.89
N ALA A 223 -17.14 -4.21 7.03
CA ALA A 223 -18.17 -4.39 6.03
C ALA A 223 -19.05 -3.13 5.89
N LEU A 224 -19.66 -2.96 4.72
CA LEU A 224 -20.64 -1.90 4.46
C LEU A 224 -21.89 -2.50 3.83
N LYS A 225 -23.06 -2.09 4.29
CA LYS A 225 -24.33 -2.47 3.66
C LYS A 225 -24.44 -1.81 2.28
N GLY A 226 -24.83 -2.60 1.27
CA GLY A 226 -24.88 -2.21 -0.14
C GLY A 226 -23.56 -2.40 -0.91
N ALA A 227 -22.47 -2.80 -0.23
CA ALA A 227 -21.23 -3.20 -0.88
C ALA A 227 -21.14 -4.71 -1.13
N THR A 228 -20.25 -5.11 -2.05
CA THR A 228 -19.75 -6.50 -2.08
C THR A 228 -18.75 -6.67 -0.93
N ASN A 229 -19.09 -7.47 0.09
CA ASN A 229 -18.23 -7.67 1.26
C ASN A 229 -17.44 -8.97 1.13
N VAL A 230 -16.15 -8.87 0.82
CA VAL A 230 -15.23 -10.01 0.68
C VAL A 230 -14.56 -10.29 2.01
N VAL A 231 -14.61 -11.56 2.45
CA VAL A 231 -13.91 -12.04 3.65
C VAL A 231 -12.76 -12.93 3.20
N ILE A 232 -11.54 -12.58 3.61
CA ILE A 232 -10.36 -13.39 3.32
C ILE A 232 -9.88 -14.03 4.62
N PRO A 233 -9.76 -15.37 4.68
CA PRO A 233 -9.29 -16.05 5.88
C PRO A 233 -7.85 -15.69 6.25
N ARG A 234 -7.57 -15.60 7.55
CA ARG A 234 -6.24 -15.49 8.17
C ARG A 234 -5.43 -14.22 7.87
N ILE A 235 -5.85 -13.38 6.93
CA ILE A 235 -5.11 -12.16 6.62
C ILE A 235 -5.19 -11.15 7.76
N ASP A 236 -4.14 -10.36 7.96
CA ASP A 236 -4.14 -9.26 8.92
C ASP A 236 -4.70 -7.96 8.32
N HIS A 237 -4.80 -6.92 9.15
CA HIS A 237 -5.31 -5.60 8.76
C HIS A 237 -4.67 -5.02 7.49
N ARG A 238 -3.34 -5.17 7.33
CA ARG A 238 -2.61 -4.62 6.18
C ARG A 238 -2.78 -5.53 4.96
N GLU A 239 -2.79 -6.84 5.16
CA GLU A 239 -3.01 -7.81 4.11
C GLU A 239 -4.40 -7.73 3.45
N THR A 240 -5.38 -7.06 4.07
CA THR A 240 -6.67 -6.70 3.43
C THR A 240 -6.52 -5.88 2.16
N SER A 241 -5.35 -5.27 1.91
CA SER A 241 -5.05 -4.51 0.70
C SER A 241 -3.78 -4.93 -0.02
N PHE A 242 -2.81 -5.48 0.70
CA PHE A 242 -1.47 -5.76 0.14
C PHE A 242 -1.21 -7.24 -0.17
N SER A 243 -2.10 -8.15 0.24
CA SER A 243 -1.94 -9.59 -0.02
C SER A 243 -2.26 -9.97 -1.48
N PRO A 244 -1.72 -11.10 -1.98
CA PRO A 244 -2.13 -11.66 -3.27
C PRO A 244 -3.64 -11.90 -3.39
N ALA A 245 -4.30 -12.32 -2.30
CA ALA A 245 -5.73 -12.58 -2.28
C ALA A 245 -6.55 -11.28 -2.39
N ALA A 246 -6.13 -10.21 -1.71
CA ALA A 246 -6.75 -8.89 -1.85
C ALA A 246 -6.57 -8.33 -3.28
N PHE A 247 -5.40 -8.55 -3.89
CA PHE A 247 -5.17 -8.21 -5.29
C PHE A 247 -6.13 -8.96 -6.24
N ASP A 248 -6.27 -10.29 -6.10
CA ASP A 248 -7.16 -11.09 -6.95
C ASP A 248 -8.63 -10.62 -6.83
N ALA A 249 -9.11 -10.38 -5.61
CA ALA A 249 -10.45 -9.86 -5.38
C ALA A 249 -10.65 -8.47 -6.04
N THR A 250 -9.68 -7.57 -5.85
CA THR A 250 -9.71 -6.22 -6.43
C THR A 250 -9.71 -6.27 -7.96
N TRP A 251 -8.84 -7.09 -8.55
CA TRP A 251 -8.76 -7.27 -9.99
C TRP A 251 -10.07 -7.78 -10.58
N ARG A 252 -10.65 -8.83 -9.99
CA ARG A 252 -11.94 -9.39 -10.43
C ARG A 252 -13.06 -8.37 -10.33
N PHE A 253 -13.09 -7.60 -9.24
CA PHE A 253 -14.11 -6.60 -9.02
C PHE A 253 -14.09 -5.51 -10.09
N ILE A 254 -12.90 -5.07 -10.51
CA ILE A 254 -12.76 -4.03 -11.52
C ILE A 254 -12.97 -4.58 -12.94
N THR A 255 -12.44 -5.77 -13.24
CA THR A 255 -12.35 -6.27 -14.63
C THR A 255 -13.41 -7.31 -14.99
N GLY A 256 -14.13 -7.86 -14.01
CA GLY A 256 -15.09 -8.96 -14.20
C GLY A 256 -14.47 -10.33 -14.50
N ARG A 257 -13.14 -10.46 -14.45
CA ARG A 257 -12.41 -11.71 -14.76
C ARG A 257 -11.24 -11.93 -13.81
N SER A 258 -10.75 -13.16 -13.73
CA SER A 258 -9.54 -13.48 -12.94
C SER A 258 -8.29 -12.79 -13.52
N PRO A 259 -7.29 -12.43 -12.70
CA PRO A 259 -5.98 -12.04 -13.21
C PRO A 259 -5.32 -13.24 -13.89
N ALA A 260 -4.46 -12.98 -14.87
CA ALA A 260 -3.66 -14.02 -15.50
C ALA A 260 -2.65 -14.64 -14.52
N THR A 261 -2.15 -13.84 -13.57
CA THR A 261 -1.21 -14.29 -12.54
C THR A 261 -1.36 -13.46 -11.26
N ALA A 262 -1.22 -14.10 -10.09
CA ALA A 262 -1.08 -13.40 -8.81
C ALA A 262 0.40 -13.17 -8.44
N ARG A 263 1.33 -13.70 -9.25
CA ARG A 263 2.78 -13.52 -9.09
C ARG A 263 3.21 -12.19 -9.68
N ILE A 264 4.37 -11.74 -9.23
CA ILE A 264 5.05 -10.58 -9.79
C ILE A 264 6.01 -11.08 -10.86
N GLU A 265 5.71 -10.79 -12.12
CA GLU A 265 6.53 -11.21 -13.25
C GLU A 265 7.71 -10.25 -13.40
N PRO A 266 8.96 -10.73 -13.53
CA PRO A 266 10.12 -9.86 -13.54
C PRO A 266 10.29 -9.05 -14.84
N GLU A 267 10.87 -7.87 -14.71
CA GLU A 267 11.42 -7.05 -15.79
C GLU A 267 12.94 -7.31 -15.88
N ALA A 268 13.50 -7.24 -17.09
CA ALA A 268 14.93 -7.50 -17.28
C ALA A 268 15.83 -6.42 -16.64
N ARG A 269 15.37 -5.17 -16.57
CA ARG A 269 16.10 -4.02 -16.01
C ARG A 269 15.18 -3.13 -15.18
N PRO A 270 14.83 -3.55 -13.96
CA PRO A 270 14.02 -2.75 -13.03
C PRO A 270 14.64 -1.37 -12.79
N GLN A 271 13.87 -0.31 -13.02
CA GLN A 271 14.24 1.05 -12.60
C GLN A 271 13.60 1.35 -11.25
N LEU A 272 14.43 1.65 -10.26
CA LEU A 272 14.01 1.96 -8.90
C LEU A 272 14.21 3.44 -8.62
N SER A 273 13.18 4.06 -8.07
CA SER A 273 13.23 5.41 -7.52
C SER A 273 12.27 5.54 -6.36
N GLY A 274 12.41 6.61 -5.61
CA GLY A 274 11.52 6.88 -4.50
C GLY A 274 11.80 8.21 -3.84
N ARG A 275 11.46 8.29 -2.56
CA ARG A 275 11.65 9.49 -1.73
C ARG A 275 12.25 9.10 -0.40
N ILE A 276 13.02 10.01 0.18
CA ILE A 276 13.51 9.88 1.56
C ILE A 276 12.60 10.70 2.46
N PHE A 277 11.83 10.02 3.31
CA PHE A 277 10.91 10.64 4.26
C PHE A 277 11.48 10.66 5.66
N GLY A 278 11.17 11.71 6.41
CA GLY A 278 11.62 11.88 7.79
C GLY A 278 10.55 11.57 8.83
N SER A 279 10.77 12.11 10.03
CA SER A 279 9.90 11.95 11.20
C SER A 279 9.60 13.30 11.86
N GLY A 280 8.52 13.34 12.62
CA GLY A 280 8.08 14.50 13.41
C GLY A 280 7.25 15.50 12.61
N VAL A 281 7.09 16.70 13.14
CA VAL A 281 6.45 17.81 12.41
C VAL A 281 7.35 18.32 11.28
N ALA A 282 8.67 18.32 11.48
CA ALA A 282 9.64 18.78 10.50
C ALA A 282 10.80 17.79 10.39
N SER A 283 10.98 17.22 9.19
CA SER A 283 11.94 16.14 8.94
C SER A 283 13.38 16.48 9.31
N ASN A 284 13.78 17.75 9.30
CA ASN A 284 15.13 18.22 9.64
C ASN A 284 15.27 18.75 11.07
N ASP A 285 14.20 18.76 11.89
CA ASP A 285 14.27 19.12 13.31
C ASP A 285 13.95 17.90 14.20
N PRO A 286 14.97 17.26 14.81
CA PRO A 286 14.75 16.11 15.69
C PRO A 286 13.94 16.42 16.95
N ARG A 287 13.81 17.70 17.33
CA ARG A 287 12.96 18.12 18.46
C ARG A 287 11.48 18.14 18.10
N SER A 288 11.15 18.05 16.80
CA SER A 288 9.78 18.06 16.31
C SER A 288 9.02 16.74 16.48
N GLY A 289 9.65 15.73 17.09
CA GLY A 289 9.08 14.42 17.38
C GLY A 289 9.62 13.31 16.47
N ASP A 290 9.21 12.08 16.77
CA ASP A 290 9.68 10.86 16.11
C ASP A 290 8.52 9.96 15.68
N PHE A 291 7.52 10.58 15.05
CA PHE A 291 6.36 9.91 14.48
C PHE A 291 6.37 10.05 12.96
N SER A 292 5.72 9.12 12.26
CA SER A 292 5.72 9.09 10.79
C SER A 292 5.23 10.40 10.17
N ASN A 293 6.01 10.92 9.22
CA ASN A 293 5.55 11.85 8.22
C ASN A 293 5.98 11.35 6.82
N ASN A 294 5.47 11.99 5.78
CA ASN A 294 5.88 11.76 4.39
C ASN A 294 6.52 13.05 3.81
N LEU A 295 7.25 13.79 4.65
CA LEU A 295 7.95 15.01 4.25
C LEU A 295 9.40 14.69 3.86
N PRO A 296 9.92 15.35 2.81
CA PRO A 296 11.27 15.08 2.31
C PRO A 296 12.35 15.44 3.34
N VAL A 297 13.42 14.65 3.35
CA VAL A 297 14.65 14.98 4.06
C VAL A 297 15.65 15.59 3.07
N ALA A 298 15.54 16.90 2.84
CA ALA A 298 16.42 17.60 1.91
C ALA A 298 17.90 17.46 2.33
N GLY A 299 18.78 17.15 1.38
CA GLY A 299 20.21 16.93 1.64
C GLY A 299 20.55 15.57 2.24
N ALA A 300 19.56 14.67 2.43
CA ALA A 300 19.86 13.28 2.79
C ALA A 300 20.71 12.61 1.71
N GLN A 301 21.64 11.77 2.13
CA GLN A 301 22.48 10.97 1.24
C GLN A 301 21.94 9.55 1.20
N VAL A 302 21.94 8.96 0.02
CA VAL A 302 21.63 7.55 -0.22
C VAL A 302 22.75 6.92 -1.03
N ALA A 303 23.21 5.74 -0.59
CA ALA A 303 24.09 4.86 -1.36
C ALA A 303 23.43 3.49 -1.48
N ILE A 304 23.57 2.86 -2.64
CA ILE A 304 23.02 1.54 -2.93
C ILE A 304 24.17 0.58 -3.22
N HIS A 305 24.20 -0.54 -2.50
CA HIS A 305 25.18 -1.60 -2.67
C HIS A 305 24.46 -2.90 -3.05
N ALA A 306 24.93 -3.57 -4.10
CA ALA A 306 24.58 -4.96 -4.30
C ALA A 306 25.19 -5.77 -3.15
N VAL A 307 24.42 -6.70 -2.58
CA VAL A 307 24.91 -7.54 -1.48
C VAL A 307 24.87 -9.02 -1.84
N ASP A 308 25.74 -9.78 -1.21
CA ASP A 308 25.70 -11.23 -1.30
C ASP A 308 24.46 -11.80 -0.57
N PRO A 309 23.64 -12.64 -1.22
CA PRO A 309 22.37 -13.12 -0.65
C PRO A 309 22.54 -14.10 0.54
N GLN A 310 23.74 -14.65 0.73
CA GLN A 310 24.01 -15.59 1.83
C GLN A 310 24.60 -14.87 3.04
N THR A 311 25.46 -13.88 2.80
CA THR A 311 26.29 -13.25 3.84
C THR A 311 25.96 -11.79 4.14
N GLY A 312 25.18 -11.12 3.28
CA GLY A 312 24.89 -9.69 3.37
C GLY A 312 26.13 -8.80 3.13
N GLU A 313 27.25 -9.35 2.63
CA GLU A 313 28.44 -8.55 2.31
C GLU A 313 28.19 -7.65 1.11
N ARG A 314 28.64 -6.40 1.23
CA ARG A 314 28.67 -5.48 0.11
C ARG A 314 29.59 -6.01 -0.98
N ARG A 315 29.13 -5.88 -2.21
CA ARG A 315 30.00 -5.81 -3.39
C ARG A 315 30.42 -4.35 -3.58
N ALA A 316 30.74 -3.94 -4.80
CA ALA A 316 30.99 -2.54 -5.10
C ALA A 316 29.73 -1.68 -4.90
N THR A 317 29.92 -0.40 -4.54
CA THR A 317 28.85 0.61 -4.57
C THR A 317 28.30 0.69 -5.98
N ALA A 318 27.01 0.40 -6.13
CA ALA A 318 26.34 0.40 -7.42
C ALA A 318 25.88 1.82 -7.82
N TRP A 319 25.51 2.64 -6.83
CA TRP A 319 24.91 3.95 -7.07
C TRP A 319 24.90 4.82 -5.80
N GLN A 320 24.93 6.15 -5.93
CA GLN A 320 24.78 7.09 -4.81
C GLN A 320 24.22 8.44 -5.24
N GLN A 321 23.54 9.14 -4.34
CA GLN A 321 22.97 10.48 -4.57
C GLN A 321 22.78 11.25 -3.26
N THR A 322 22.95 12.57 -3.31
CA THR A 322 22.38 13.51 -2.32
C THR A 322 21.06 14.06 -2.84
N VAL A 323 19.96 13.91 -2.10
CA VAL A 323 18.62 14.28 -2.57
C VAL A 323 18.38 15.79 -2.44
N GLY A 324 17.60 16.34 -3.38
CA GLY A 324 17.18 17.74 -3.38
C GLY A 324 16.03 18.03 -2.42
N ALA A 325 15.41 19.21 -2.57
CA ALA A 325 14.33 19.67 -1.71
C ALA A 325 13.06 18.79 -1.77
N ASP A 326 12.85 18.05 -2.86
CA ASP A 326 11.73 17.14 -3.04
C ASP A 326 11.98 15.74 -2.43
N GLY A 327 13.19 15.50 -1.92
CA GLY A 327 13.61 14.23 -1.33
C GLY A 327 13.69 13.06 -2.32
N ARG A 328 13.59 13.30 -3.63
CA ARG A 328 13.60 12.24 -4.64
C ARG A 328 14.98 11.64 -4.85
N TRP A 329 15.04 10.32 -4.94
CA TRP A 329 16.24 9.58 -5.31
C TRP A 329 15.98 8.69 -6.52
N GLY A 330 17.04 8.41 -7.29
CA GLY A 330 17.00 7.59 -8.49
C GLY A 330 16.88 8.41 -9.78
N PRO A 331 16.68 7.77 -10.94
CA PRO A 331 16.50 6.32 -11.08
C PRO A 331 17.79 5.54 -10.88
N PHE A 332 17.67 4.35 -10.27
CA PHE A 332 18.71 3.33 -10.18
C PHE A 332 18.28 2.11 -10.99
N THR A 333 19.14 1.62 -11.89
CA THR A 333 18.87 0.37 -12.63
C THR A 333 19.35 -0.82 -11.82
N ALA A 334 18.42 -1.63 -11.31
CA ALA A 334 18.69 -2.82 -10.53
C ALA A 334 18.80 -4.08 -11.39
N ASP A 335 19.38 -5.12 -10.81
CA ASP A 335 19.29 -6.51 -11.27
C ASP A 335 18.13 -7.20 -10.52
N PRO A 336 17.20 -7.86 -11.23
CA PRO A 336 15.96 -8.37 -10.63
C PRO A 336 16.15 -9.54 -9.65
N ALA A 337 17.32 -10.18 -9.64
CA ALA A 337 17.66 -11.30 -8.77
C ALA A 337 18.62 -10.93 -7.64
N THR A 338 19.10 -9.67 -7.63
CA THR A 338 20.11 -9.21 -6.67
C THR A 338 19.45 -8.51 -5.48
N PRO A 339 19.75 -8.91 -4.23
CA PRO A 339 19.38 -8.13 -3.06
C PRO A 339 20.29 -6.90 -2.91
N TYR A 340 19.75 -5.87 -2.27
CA TYR A 340 20.44 -4.58 -2.11
C TYR A 340 20.42 -4.10 -0.67
N GLU A 341 21.47 -3.38 -0.30
CA GLU A 341 21.53 -2.53 0.87
C GLU A 341 21.40 -1.06 0.43
N PHE A 342 20.44 -0.36 1.01
CA PHE A 342 20.28 1.09 0.92
C PHE A 342 20.82 1.72 2.19
N VAL A 343 21.87 2.54 2.06
CA VAL A 343 22.48 3.27 3.17
C VAL A 343 21.98 4.70 3.11
N VAL A 344 21.18 5.11 4.09
CA VAL A 344 20.62 6.45 4.18
C VAL A 344 21.21 7.19 5.36
N SER A 345 21.68 8.42 5.13
CA SER A 345 22.18 9.29 6.21
C SER A 345 21.66 10.71 6.04
N ALA A 346 21.32 11.35 7.16
CA ALA A 346 20.88 12.73 7.22
C ALA A 346 21.12 13.30 8.63
N PRO A 347 21.35 14.62 8.78
CA PRO A 347 21.44 15.25 10.09
C PRO A 347 20.20 14.96 10.96
N GLY A 348 20.43 14.61 12.23
CA GLY A 348 19.35 14.28 13.17
C GLY A 348 18.80 12.86 13.06
N TYR A 349 19.39 12.01 12.21
CA TYR A 349 19.08 10.58 12.08
C TYR A 349 20.33 9.72 12.25
N ALA A 350 20.12 8.43 12.53
CA ALA A 350 21.16 7.42 12.42
C ALA A 350 21.43 7.10 10.95
N THR A 351 22.66 6.70 10.63
CA THR A 351 22.96 6.05 9.36
C THR A 351 22.21 4.73 9.32
N THR A 352 21.23 4.64 8.43
CA THR A 352 20.28 3.53 8.38
C THR A 352 20.63 2.62 7.22
N HIS A 353 20.90 1.35 7.53
CA HIS A 353 21.25 0.31 6.58
C HIS A 353 20.03 -0.57 6.32
N ILE A 354 19.36 -0.36 5.18
CA ILE A 354 18.11 -1.05 4.83
C ILE A 354 18.44 -2.16 3.83
N TYR A 355 18.42 -3.40 4.26
CA TYR A 355 18.58 -4.57 3.40
C TYR A 355 17.21 -5.01 2.90
N ARG A 356 17.12 -5.23 1.59
CA ARG A 356 15.88 -5.64 0.92
C ARG A 356 16.10 -6.83 0.00
N SER A 357 15.07 -7.68 -0.08
CA SER A 357 14.93 -8.71 -1.10
C SER A 357 15.06 -8.13 -2.52
N PRO A 358 15.38 -8.97 -3.53
CA PRO A 358 15.46 -8.53 -4.92
C PRO A 358 14.19 -7.85 -5.42
N PHE A 359 14.36 -6.92 -6.36
CA PHE A 359 13.28 -6.16 -6.98
C PHE A 359 12.99 -6.71 -8.38
N PRO A 360 11.98 -7.59 -8.55
CA PRO A 360 11.69 -8.21 -9.84
C PRO A 360 11.23 -7.18 -10.88
N ARG A 361 10.67 -6.04 -10.48
CA ARG A 361 10.16 -5.00 -11.39
C ARG A 361 10.54 -3.61 -10.91
N GLY A 362 10.56 -2.65 -11.83
CA GLY A 362 10.77 -1.24 -11.51
C GLY A 362 9.67 -0.67 -10.60
N SER A 363 9.98 0.37 -9.84
CA SER A 363 9.00 1.05 -8.98
C SER A 363 9.47 2.46 -8.66
N GLU A 364 8.53 3.41 -8.64
CA GLU A 364 8.78 4.81 -8.25
C GLU A 364 8.42 5.11 -6.78
N VAL A 365 7.92 4.11 -6.07
CA VAL A 365 7.47 4.22 -4.66
C VAL A 365 8.38 3.44 -3.71
N VAL A 366 9.67 3.34 -4.04
CA VAL A 366 10.67 2.75 -3.14
C VAL A 366 11.09 3.82 -2.12
N HIS A 367 10.18 4.19 -1.21
CA HIS A 367 10.50 5.19 -0.19
C HIS A 367 11.43 4.61 0.87
N LEU A 368 12.37 5.44 1.32
CA LEU A 368 13.34 5.12 2.36
C LEU A 368 13.08 6.02 3.56
N ARG A 369 13.21 5.45 4.76
CA ARG A 369 13.10 6.21 6.01
C ARG A 369 14.37 6.01 6.83
N PRO A 370 15.18 7.05 7.09
CA PRO A 370 16.23 6.97 8.06
C PRO A 370 15.61 6.93 9.46
N GLU A 371 16.20 6.11 10.32
CA GLU A 371 15.73 5.83 11.66
C GLU A 371 16.46 6.70 12.69
N ARG A 372 15.88 6.80 13.90
CA ARG A 372 16.57 7.33 15.08
C ARG A 372 16.75 6.21 16.10
N ILE A 373 17.88 6.25 16.82
CA ILE A 373 18.10 5.31 17.93
C ILE A 373 17.33 5.83 19.15
N ALA A 374 16.26 5.11 19.49
CA ALA A 374 15.48 5.38 20.68
C ALA A 374 16.35 5.28 21.95
N GLN A 375 16.04 6.07 22.97
CA GLN A 375 16.80 6.06 24.22
C GLN A 375 16.90 4.65 24.84
N ALA A 376 15.80 3.89 24.76
CA ALA A 376 15.72 2.53 25.26
C ALA A 376 16.61 1.53 24.50
N ASP A 377 17.17 1.89 23.35
CA ASP A 377 17.99 1.00 22.50
C ASP A 377 19.48 1.38 22.47
N ARG A 378 19.88 2.45 23.18
CA ARG A 378 21.27 2.96 23.18
C ARG A 378 22.27 2.05 23.88
N ASP A 379 21.79 1.07 24.64
CA ASP A 379 22.57 0.03 25.31
C ASP A 379 23.04 -1.08 24.34
N ALA A 380 22.47 -1.18 23.14
CA ALA A 380 22.86 -2.18 22.17
C ALA A 380 24.23 -1.86 21.53
N ALA A 381 25.09 -2.87 21.34
CA ALA A 381 26.30 -2.70 20.53
C ALA A 381 25.96 -2.56 19.04
N ALA A 382 24.93 -3.28 18.58
CA ALA A 382 24.30 -3.10 17.29
C ALA A 382 22.78 -3.35 17.38
N LEU A 383 22.01 -2.60 16.60
CA LEU A 383 20.56 -2.70 16.54
C LEU A 383 20.12 -3.19 15.16
N VAL A 384 19.39 -4.31 15.12
CA VAL A 384 18.79 -4.87 13.91
C VAL A 384 17.27 -4.91 14.07
N THR A 385 16.55 -4.39 13.09
CA THR A 385 15.08 -4.42 13.05
C THR A 385 14.62 -5.29 11.88
N MET A 386 13.84 -6.33 12.15
CA MET A 386 13.03 -7.01 11.15
C MET A 386 11.77 -6.18 10.92
N SER A 387 11.52 -5.75 9.68
CA SER A 387 10.36 -4.92 9.31
C SER A 387 9.50 -5.62 8.26
N ARG A 388 8.19 -5.62 8.46
CA ARG A 388 7.17 -6.11 7.52
C ARG A 388 6.17 -4.99 7.22
N PRO A 389 6.45 -4.08 6.27
CA PRO A 389 5.60 -2.91 6.02
C PRO A 389 4.19 -3.25 5.52
N ARG A 390 4.01 -4.41 4.87
CA ARG A 390 2.76 -4.78 4.16
C ARG A 390 1.92 -5.82 4.90
N GLY A 391 2.23 -6.06 6.16
CA GLY A 391 1.54 -7.02 7.00
C GLY A 391 2.02 -6.96 8.45
N TYR A 392 1.58 -7.90 9.28
CA TYR A 392 2.05 -8.05 10.65
C TYR A 392 2.71 -9.41 10.87
N LEU A 393 3.53 -9.47 11.92
CA LEU A 393 4.14 -10.66 12.47
C LEU A 393 3.18 -11.26 13.49
N ASP A 394 2.76 -12.50 13.27
CA ASP A 394 1.86 -13.23 14.17
C ASP A 394 2.36 -14.67 14.40
N PRO A 395 2.87 -15.03 15.60
CA PRO A 395 3.40 -16.36 15.87
C PRO A 395 2.33 -17.47 15.87
N ALA A 396 1.04 -17.12 15.94
CA ALA A 396 -0.04 -18.10 15.83
C ALA A 396 -0.34 -18.47 14.37
N ARG A 397 0.04 -17.61 13.41
CA ARG A 397 -0.27 -17.75 11.99
C ARG A 397 0.94 -18.07 11.14
N ASP A 398 2.07 -17.45 11.46
CA ASP A 398 3.23 -17.29 10.58
C ASP A 398 4.45 -18.09 11.06
N ARG A 399 5.28 -18.50 10.10
CA ARG A 399 6.59 -19.07 10.36
C ARG A 399 7.63 -17.97 10.15
N MET A 400 8.29 -17.55 11.23
CA MET A 400 9.22 -16.42 11.21
C MET A 400 10.40 -16.61 12.14
N SER A 401 11.54 -16.03 11.77
CA SER A 401 12.73 -15.99 12.60
C SER A 401 13.50 -14.68 12.39
N LEU A 402 14.17 -14.22 13.46
CA LEU A 402 15.17 -13.18 13.41
C LEU A 402 16.43 -13.73 14.08
N ASP A 403 17.49 -13.87 13.29
CA ASP A 403 18.76 -14.46 13.70
C ASP A 403 18.62 -15.89 14.24
N GLY A 404 17.80 -16.70 13.55
CA GLY A 404 17.55 -18.09 13.90
C GLY A 404 16.66 -18.30 15.14
N LYS A 405 16.11 -17.23 15.71
CA LYS A 405 15.23 -17.26 16.90
C LYS A 405 13.85 -16.68 16.58
N PRO A 406 12.79 -17.07 17.31
CA PRO A 406 11.51 -16.37 17.23
C PRO A 406 11.70 -14.86 17.51
N PRO A 407 11.14 -13.95 16.69
CA PRO A 407 11.29 -12.53 16.91
C PRO A 407 10.70 -12.08 18.26
N GLN A 408 11.45 -11.31 19.03
CA GLN A 408 11.03 -10.86 20.36
C GLN A 408 10.00 -9.72 20.27
N GLY A 409 9.12 -9.64 21.27
CA GLY A 409 8.11 -8.59 21.35
C GLY A 409 6.94 -8.75 20.37
N VAL A 410 6.78 -9.93 19.77
CA VAL A 410 5.68 -10.23 18.84
C VAL A 410 4.58 -11.04 19.56
N PRO A 411 3.45 -10.41 19.94
CA PRO A 411 2.32 -11.12 20.55
C PRO A 411 1.53 -11.96 19.52
N PRO A 412 0.90 -13.07 19.94
CA PRO A 412 -0.01 -13.84 19.08
C PRO A 412 -1.28 -13.06 18.72
N GLY A 413 -1.84 -13.36 17.53
CA GLY A 413 -3.01 -12.71 16.96
C GLY A 413 -2.62 -11.54 16.05
N ALA A 414 -3.40 -10.47 16.06
CA ALA A 414 -3.33 -9.45 15.02
C ALA A 414 -2.02 -8.62 14.92
N GLY A 415 -1.03 -8.90 15.78
CA GLY A 415 0.41 -8.75 15.48
C GLY A 415 0.98 -7.33 15.43
N VAL A 416 2.30 -7.28 15.18
CA VAL A 416 3.10 -6.05 15.03
C VAL A 416 3.87 -6.04 13.71
N ALA A 417 4.18 -4.87 13.17
CA ALA A 417 4.86 -4.76 11.87
C ALA A 417 6.38 -4.95 11.93
N SER A 418 6.96 -5.02 13.13
CA SER A 418 8.41 -5.07 13.29
C SER A 418 8.81 -5.73 14.60
N ALA A 419 10.02 -6.31 14.61
CA ALA A 419 10.67 -6.84 15.80
C ALA A 419 12.13 -6.39 15.83
N LYS A 420 12.63 -6.05 17.02
CA LYS A 420 14.01 -5.60 17.23
C LYS A 420 14.87 -6.70 17.83
N LEU A 421 16.13 -6.73 17.42
CA LEU A 421 17.20 -7.53 17.98
C LEU A 421 18.33 -6.60 18.41
N LYS A 422 18.62 -6.60 19.71
CA LYS A 422 19.80 -5.95 20.28
C LYS A 422 20.93 -6.97 20.36
N LEU A 423 22.07 -6.63 19.77
CA LEU A 423 23.27 -7.46 19.84
C LEU A 423 24.24 -6.93 20.90
N ALA A 424 24.88 -7.84 21.62
CA ALA A 424 25.91 -7.52 22.60
C ALA A 424 27.24 -7.12 21.94
N GLU A 425 27.45 -7.49 20.69
CA GLU A 425 28.63 -7.17 19.90
C GLU A 425 28.23 -6.70 18.49
N ALA A 426 29.01 -5.80 17.91
CA ALA A 426 28.84 -5.32 16.54
C ALA A 426 29.68 -6.12 15.52
N ALA A 427 29.83 -7.42 15.75
CA ALA A 427 30.60 -8.31 14.89
C ALA A 427 30.01 -8.33 13.47
N GLN A 428 30.85 -8.11 12.45
CA GLN A 428 30.45 -8.11 11.05
C GLN A 428 30.16 -9.53 10.56
N ARG A 429 28.97 -10.03 10.90
CA ARG A 429 28.44 -11.35 10.52
C ARG A 429 27.05 -11.23 9.88
N PRO A 430 26.59 -12.28 9.18
CA PRO A 430 25.21 -12.32 8.68
C PRO A 430 24.20 -12.33 9.84
N VAL A 431 23.13 -11.56 9.69
CA VAL A 431 21.89 -11.62 10.48
C VAL A 431 20.75 -11.83 9.51
N VAL A 432 19.90 -12.82 9.78
CA VAL A 432 18.86 -13.27 8.85
C VAL A 432 17.48 -12.96 9.43
N ALA A 433 16.62 -12.33 8.63
CA ALA A 433 15.18 -12.25 8.87
C ALA A 433 14.47 -13.20 7.91
N GLU A 434 13.59 -14.05 8.45
CA GLU A 434 12.76 -14.96 7.66
C GLU A 434 11.29 -14.79 8.01
N PHE A 435 10.43 -14.78 6.99
CA PHE A 435 8.98 -14.74 7.16
C PHE A 435 8.31 -15.50 6.01
N ASN A 436 7.60 -16.58 6.33
CA ASN A 436 6.80 -17.38 5.39
C ASN A 436 7.51 -17.69 4.05
N GLY A 437 8.83 -17.94 4.09
CA GLY A 437 9.66 -18.28 2.93
C GLY A 437 10.44 -17.11 2.31
N GLU A 438 10.10 -15.86 2.62
CA GLU A 438 10.98 -14.72 2.32
C GLU A 438 12.17 -14.71 3.29
N ARG A 439 13.36 -14.44 2.76
CA ARG A 439 14.62 -14.39 3.52
C ARG A 439 15.43 -13.15 3.14
N VAL A 440 15.71 -12.30 4.12
CA VAL A 440 16.57 -11.12 3.97
C VAL A 440 17.80 -11.30 4.85
N VAL A 441 18.98 -11.13 4.27
CA VAL A 441 20.26 -11.17 5.00
C VAL A 441 20.87 -9.79 5.00
N GLY A 442 21.27 -9.33 6.17
CA GLY A 442 22.07 -8.13 6.32
C GLY A 442 23.18 -8.32 7.34
N ARG A 443 23.87 -7.21 7.63
CA ARG A 443 24.94 -7.16 8.62
C ARG A 443 24.64 -6.11 9.68
N PRO A 444 24.95 -6.40 10.96
CA PRO A 444 24.79 -5.42 12.02
C PRO A 444 25.84 -4.32 11.89
N TRP A 445 25.50 -3.12 12.32
CA TRP A 445 26.41 -1.97 12.31
C TRP A 445 26.51 -1.35 13.71
N PRO A 446 27.66 -0.75 14.09
CA PRO A 446 27.87 -0.26 15.46
C PRO A 446 26.91 0.88 15.84
N ALA A 447 26.02 0.63 16.81
CA ALA A 447 25.06 1.63 17.27
C ALA A 447 25.75 2.83 17.95
N ALA A 448 26.89 2.60 18.62
CA ALA A 448 27.72 3.66 19.21
C ALA A 448 28.29 4.65 18.18
N GLN A 449 28.36 4.26 16.90
CA GLN A 449 28.76 5.14 15.79
C GLN A 449 27.54 5.83 15.14
N GLY A 450 26.33 5.63 15.69
CA GLY A 450 25.09 6.18 15.13
C GLY A 450 24.57 5.39 13.93
N HIS A 451 24.79 4.08 13.87
CA HIS A 451 24.27 3.21 12.81
C HIS A 451 23.14 2.29 13.29
N VAL A 452 22.20 1.98 12.41
CA VAL A 452 21.18 0.96 12.65
C VAL A 452 20.92 0.12 11.39
N THR A 453 20.46 -1.11 11.59
CA THR A 453 20.16 -2.05 10.50
C THR A 453 18.67 -2.35 10.43
N VAL A 454 18.10 -2.33 9.24
CA VAL A 454 16.72 -2.75 8.95
C VAL A 454 16.77 -3.88 7.92
N LEU A 455 16.19 -5.02 8.25
CA LEU A 455 15.93 -6.12 7.32
C LEU A 455 14.45 -6.01 6.92
N GLU A 456 14.18 -5.40 5.76
CA GLU A 456 12.82 -5.08 5.32
C GLU A 456 12.28 -6.13 4.35
N LEU A 457 11.25 -6.84 4.81
CA LEU A 457 10.49 -7.82 4.06
C LEU A 457 9.59 -7.16 3.02
N THR A 458 9.47 -7.80 1.86
CA THR A 458 8.76 -7.29 0.70
C THR A 458 7.51 -8.10 0.36
N TYR A 459 7.53 -9.42 0.53
CA TYR A 459 6.59 -10.35 -0.15
C TYR A 459 5.42 -10.86 0.70
#